data_AF-A0A4V2AGX0-F1
#
_entry.id   AF-A0A4V2AGX0-F1
#
_cell.length_a   1.000
_cell.length_b   1.000
_cell.length_c   1.000
_cell.angle_alpha   90.00
_cell.angle_beta   90.00
_cell.angle_gamma   90.00
#
_symmetry.space_group_name_H-M   'P 1'
#
loop_
_entity.id
_entity.type
_entity.pdbx_description
1 polymer ?
#
loop_
_entity_poly.entity_id
_entity_poly.type
_entity_poly.pdbx_seq_one_letter_code
_entity_poly.pdbx_strand_id
1 'polypeptide(L)'
;MEANKILNADLLDLVFEGRNKAYGAYDLRKSYNKRIRTALLVTASIFLLALLFSFLSDKLTPTENEIVVEEVELAKVAEPEPPKAE
;
A
#
# COMPACT_ATOMS: atom_id res chain seq x y z
N MET A 1 5.82 -47.62 19.66
CA MET A 1 4.97 -47.05 18.59
C MET A 1 4.69 -48.12 17.55
N GLU A 2 3.46 -48.17 17.02
CA GLU A 2 3.10 -48.95 15.82
C GLU A 2 3.86 -48.38 14.61
N ALA A 3 4.55 -49.21 13.82
CA ALA A 3 5.39 -48.76 12.70
C ALA A 3 4.63 -47.91 11.67
N ASN A 4 3.34 -48.21 11.45
CA ASN A 4 2.47 -47.48 10.52
C ASN A 4 2.20 -46.02 10.93
N LYS A 5 2.29 -45.69 12.22
CA LYS A 5 2.09 -44.30 12.69
C LYS A 5 3.26 -43.40 12.33
N ILE A 6 4.48 -43.94 12.26
CA ILE A 6 5.69 -43.16 11.94
C ILE A 6 5.65 -42.68 10.48
N LEU A 7 5.12 -43.50 9.57
CA LEU A 7 5.02 -43.17 8.14
C LEU A 7 4.10 -41.98 7.85
N ASN A 8 3.10 -41.74 8.72
CA ASN A 8 2.13 -40.66 8.56
C ASN A 8 2.35 -39.52 9.56
N ALA A 9 3.36 -39.62 10.43
CA ALA A 9 3.62 -38.63 11.45
C ALA A 9 4.30 -37.39 10.86
N ASP A 10 3.84 -36.22 11.29
CA ASP A 10 4.45 -34.94 10.99
C ASP A 10 5.87 -34.89 11.60
N LEU A 11 6.87 -34.36 10.88
CA LEU A 11 8.26 -34.34 11.36
C LEU A 11 8.38 -33.64 12.73
N LEU A 12 7.61 -32.56 12.92
CA LEU A 12 7.52 -31.86 14.20
C LEU A 12 6.98 -32.73 15.33
N ASP A 13 6.04 -33.62 15.02
CA ASP A 13 5.46 -34.50 16.01
C ASP A 13 6.43 -35.60 16.45
N LEU A 14 7.26 -36.07 15.52
CA LEU A 14 8.36 -37.01 15.79
C LEU A 14 9.51 -36.36 16.59
N VAL A 15 9.97 -35.18 16.18
CA VAL A 15 11.09 -34.48 16.86
C VAL A 15 10.74 -34.06 18.30
N PHE A 16 9.46 -33.81 18.56
CA PHE A 16 8.98 -33.45 19.89
C PHE A 16 8.33 -34.62 20.63
N GLU A 17 8.44 -35.84 20.10
CA GLU A 17 7.99 -37.03 20.81
C GLU A 17 8.80 -37.22 22.11
N GLY A 18 8.12 -37.50 23.22
CA GLY A 18 8.77 -37.65 24.53
C GLY A 18 9.34 -36.36 25.15
N ARG A 19 9.13 -35.20 24.52
CA ARG A 19 9.57 -33.89 25.01
C ARG A 19 8.39 -33.02 25.43
N ASN A 20 8.66 -32.01 26.25
CA ASN A 20 7.64 -31.03 26.63
C ASN A 20 7.24 -30.15 25.44
N LYS A 21 6.09 -30.44 24.83
CA LYS A 21 5.49 -29.63 23.74
C LYS A 21 4.92 -28.29 24.25
N ALA A 22 4.61 -28.18 25.54
CA ALA A 22 3.95 -27.02 26.13
C ALA A 22 4.86 -25.80 26.36
N TYR A 23 6.19 -25.95 26.24
CA TYR A 23 7.14 -24.82 26.32
C TYR A 23 7.08 -23.88 25.08
N GLY A 24 6.05 -24.02 24.22
CA GLY A 24 5.75 -23.10 23.12
C GLY A 24 6.58 -23.29 21.85
N ALA A 25 7.76 -23.92 21.94
CA ALA A 25 8.63 -24.18 20.79
C ALA A 25 7.98 -25.05 19.69
N TYR A 26 7.06 -25.95 20.07
CA TYR A 26 6.27 -26.77 19.15
C TYR A 26 5.20 -25.92 18.44
N ASP A 27 4.40 -25.18 19.22
CA ASP A 27 3.32 -24.33 18.70
C ASP A 27 3.83 -23.22 17.77
N LEU A 28 4.99 -22.62 18.09
CA LEU A 28 5.64 -21.64 17.23
C LEU A 28 5.93 -22.20 15.85
N ARG A 29 6.45 -23.44 15.77
CA ARG A 29 6.77 -24.09 14.49
C ARG A 29 5.53 -24.56 13.75
N LYS A 30 4.54 -25.12 14.46
CA LYS A 30 3.26 -25.56 13.87
C LYS A 30 2.49 -24.36 13.29
N SER A 31 2.52 -23.21 13.97
CA SER A 31 1.78 -22.00 13.57
C SER A 31 2.55 -21.06 12.63
N TYR A 32 3.85 -21.25 12.42
CA TYR A 32 4.70 -20.38 11.59
C TYR A 32 4.14 -20.18 10.18
N ASN A 33 3.82 -21.28 9.49
CA ASN A 33 3.28 -21.22 8.13
C ASN A 33 1.96 -20.44 8.04
N LYS A 34 1.11 -20.54 9.07
CA LYS A 34 -0.12 -19.75 9.14
C LYS A 34 0.20 -18.26 9.22
N ARG A 35 1.14 -17.86 10.08
CA ARG A 35 1.56 -16.46 10.24
C ARG A 35 2.13 -15.90 8.93
N ILE A 36 2.99 -16.64 8.25
CA ILE A 36 3.57 -16.23 6.96
C ILE A 36 2.48 -16.07 5.90
N ARG A 37 1.55 -17.03 5.78
CA ARG A 37 0.45 -16.93 4.82
C ARG A 37 -0.44 -15.72 5.10
N THR A 38 -0.77 -15.46 6.36
CA THR A 38 -1.54 -14.28 6.74
C THR A 38 -0.80 -12.99 6.41
N ALA A 39 0.49 -12.89 6.75
CA ALA A 39 1.30 -11.72 6.43
C ALA A 39 1.36 -11.47 4.92
N LEU A 40 1.59 -12.52 4.13
CA LEU A 40 1.66 -12.42 2.68
C LEU A 40 0.34 -11.95 2.06
N LEU A 41 -0.79 -12.48 2.54
CA LEU A 41 -2.12 -12.05 2.09
C LEU A 41 -2.41 -10.60 2.45
N VAL A 42 -2.08 -10.17 3.66
CA VAL A 42 -2.27 -8.78 4.10
C VAL A 42 -1.44 -7.83 3.23
N THR A 43 -0.15 -8.12 3.05
CA THR A 43 0.73 -7.29 2.22
C THR A 43 0.26 -7.24 0.76
N ALA A 44 -0.12 -8.38 0.18
CA ALA A 44 -0.64 -8.45 -1.18
C ALA A 44 -1.95 -7.66 -1.33
N SER A 45 -2.82 -7.71 -0.32
CA SER A 45 -4.09 -6.95 -0.33
C SER A 45 -3.84 -5.45 -0.29
N ILE A 46 -2.96 -4.97 0.58
CA ILE A 46 -2.59 -3.55 0.68
C ILE A 46 -1.97 -3.07 -0.64
N PHE A 47 -1.07 -3.86 -1.21
CA PHE A 47 -0.43 -3.53 -2.48
C PHE A 47 -1.44 -3.44 -3.63
N LEU A 48 -2.37 -4.40 -3.73
CA LEU A 48 -3.45 -4.37 -4.72
C LEU A 48 -4.35 -3.16 -4.54
N LEU A 49 -4.71 -2.81 -3.30
CA LEU A 49 -5.51 -1.61 -3.02
C LEU A 49 -4.78 -0.33 -3.46
N ALA A 50 -3.47 -0.22 -3.19
CA ALA A 50 -2.67 0.92 -3.63
C ALA A 50 -2.61 1.03 -5.16
N LEU A 51 -2.45 -0.10 -5.87
CA LEU A 51 -2.49 -0.13 -7.33
C LEU A 51 -3.87 0.30 -7.85
N LEU A 52 -4.95 -0.27 -7.33
CA LEU A 52 -6.31 0.09 -7.72
C LEU A 52 -6.60 1.58 -7.49
N PHE A 53 -6.16 2.12 -6.35
CA PHE A 53 -6.27 3.53 -6.05
C PHE A 53 -5.53 4.39 -7.08
N SER A 54 -4.29 4.04 -7.41
CA SER A 54 -3.49 4.74 -8.41
C SER A 54 -4.09 4.66 -9.83
N PHE A 55 -4.70 3.55 -10.21
CA PHE A 55 -5.36 3.42 -11.51
C PHE A 55 -6.68 4.18 -11.58
N LEU A 56 -7.37 4.35 -10.44
CA LEU A 56 -8.65 5.05 -10.39
C LEU A 56 -8.48 6.56 -10.17
N SER A 57 -7.38 7.01 -9.56
CA SER A 57 -7.10 8.44 -9.31
C SER A 57 -7.03 9.25 -10.60
N ASP A 58 -6.49 8.67 -11.67
CA ASP A 58 -6.43 9.33 -12.99
C ASP A 58 -7.82 9.57 -13.60
N LYS A 59 -8.83 8.80 -13.18
CA LYS A 59 -10.23 8.97 -13.64
C LYS A 59 -11.09 9.84 -12.72
N LEU A 60 -10.63 10.08 -11.49
CA LEU A 60 -11.33 10.83 -10.45
C LEU A 60 -10.89 12.29 -10.34
N THR A 61 -9.79 12.67 -11.00
CA THR A 61 -9.36 14.06 -11.11
C THR A 61 -9.97 14.69 -12.36
N PRO A 62 -11.05 15.50 -12.26
CA PRO A 62 -11.42 16.36 -13.36
C PRO A 62 -10.25 17.30 -13.63
N THR A 63 -9.75 17.24 -14.86
CA THR A 63 -8.83 18.23 -15.42
C THR A 63 -9.51 19.58 -15.41
N GLU A 64 -9.35 20.35 -14.34
CA GLU A 64 -9.69 21.76 -14.34
C GLU A 64 -8.61 22.53 -13.57
N ASN A 65 -7.45 22.63 -14.20
CA ASN A 65 -6.59 23.79 -14.03
C ASN A 65 -6.48 24.44 -15.40
N GLU A 66 -7.62 24.88 -15.95
CA GLU A 66 -7.58 25.96 -16.93
C GLU A 66 -7.14 27.19 -16.16
N ILE A 67 -5.83 27.45 -16.17
CA ILE A 67 -5.29 28.73 -15.75
C ILE A 67 -5.83 29.71 -16.78
N VAL A 68 -6.97 30.34 -16.46
CA VAL A 68 -7.47 31.49 -17.20
C VAL A 68 -6.42 32.58 -17.00
N VAL A 69 -5.52 32.69 -17.98
CA VAL A 69 -4.69 33.88 -18.13
C VAL A 69 -5.66 34.97 -18.57
N GLU A 70 -6.23 35.67 -17.59
CA GLU A 70 -6.89 36.93 -17.84
C GLU A 70 -5.80 37.88 -18.33
N GLU A 71 -5.73 38.08 -19.65
CA GLU A 71 -4.91 39.14 -20.23
C GLU A 71 -5.44 40.45 -19.66
N VAL A 72 -4.74 40.95 -18.64
CA VAL A 72 -4.98 42.29 -18.12
C VAL A 72 -4.56 43.24 -19.23
N GLU A 73 -5.52 43.67 -20.05
CA GLU A 73 -5.32 44.80 -20.95
C GLU A 73 -4.91 45.97 -20.06
N LEU A 74 -3.62 46.34 -20.14
CA LEU A 74 -3.07 47.51 -19.46
C LEU A 74 -3.94 48.70 -19.86
N ALA A 75 -4.81 49.12 -18.95
CA ALA A 75 -5.64 50.30 -19.10
C ALA A 75 -4.72 51.42 -19.58
N LYS A 76 -4.97 51.87 -20.81
CA LYS A 76 -4.26 52.92 -21.51
C LYS A 76 -4.24 54.14 -20.58
N VAL A 77 -3.14 54.31 -19.84
CA VAL A 77 -2.91 55.46 -18.99
C VAL A 77 -2.92 56.66 -19.94
N ALA A 78 -3.94 57.49 -19.82
CA ALA A 78 -3.98 58.77 -20.50
C ALA A 78 -2.81 59.60 -19.95
N GLU A 79 -1.75 59.69 -20.75
CA GLU A 79 -0.65 60.60 -20.50
C GLU A 79 -1.22 62.02 -20.64
N PRO A 80 -1.23 62.85 -19.58
CA PRO A 80 -1.77 64.20 -19.69
C PRO A 80 -0.88 64.98 -20.65
N GLU A 81 -1.51 65.57 -21.69
CA GLU A 81 -0.81 66.37 -22.69
C GLU A 81 0.02 67.47 -22.00
N PRO A 82 1.32 67.62 -22.33
CA PRO A 82 2.16 68.64 -21.73
C PRO A 82 1.58 70.03 -22.07
N PRO A 83 1.57 70.97 -21.10
CA PRO A 83 0.99 72.29 -21.32
C PRO A 83 1.70 72.98 -22.47
N LYS A 84 0.91 73.44 -23.45
CA LYS A 84 1.34 74.36 -24.51
C LYS A 84 2.05 75.54 -23.87
N ALA A 85 3.34 75.71 -24.17
CA ALA A 85 4.05 76.96 -23.90
C ALA A 85 3.49 78.04 -24.84
N GLU A 86 3.20 79.21 -24.26
CA GLU A 86 2.84 80.46 -24.96
C GLU A 86 3.89 80.88 -26.00
#